data_AF-A0A976CPW1-F1
#
_entry.id   AF-A0A976CPW1-F1
#
_cell.length_a   1.000
_cell.length_b   1.000
_cell.length_c   1.000
_cell.angle_alpha   90.00
_cell.angle_beta   90.00
_cell.angle_gamma   90.00
#
_symmetry.space_group_name_H-M   'P 1'
#
loop_
_entity.id
_entity.type
_entity.pdbx_description
1 polymer ?
#
loop_
_entity_poly.entity_id
_entity_poly.type
_entity_poly.pdbx_seq_one_letter_code
_entity_poly.pdbx_strand_id
1 'polypeptide(L)'
;MTLTSLNQALHRILKWLEEHKPEAISLLQPGLSNREIEELVKDLPIHFPQEVYDLYKWKNGSEDSPAQENVAYIFNGFSFYPLEDAIKIYRHKLIERNWSTRNINTPGWIEIFFCYIGKEVGGYVVIDGSQETRQVIFTYNKDGDEVTARYTSLTSMITTIAECYETGAYSISKHEDFTGTVIKDYQKAHQIWCKHNSEIVDSLLEKLQELSSYQSFLDIAADIRKLKDPRTVKLLIRALQRPVLTYDDLWIQELAAKMLGELGDAGAVEPLISALQNDSWMTQYWAARSLGQVKYKPANDPWIEPLKDSHNRVRQMAVWALGEIGDLRAVDSLIDALRDSDYRVKQVANQAWDKLVAKFPEIDEEIPF
;
A
#
# COMPACT_ATOMS: atom_id res chain seq x y z
N MET A 1 -37.49 4.38 -9.73
CA MET A 1 -36.58 4.02 -8.63
C MET A 1 -35.42 4.98 -8.66
N THR A 2 -35.07 5.60 -7.53
CA THR A 2 -33.82 6.35 -7.39
C THR A 2 -32.64 5.39 -7.59
N LEU A 3 -31.74 5.71 -8.52
CA LEU A 3 -30.52 4.94 -8.75
C LEU A 3 -29.69 4.93 -7.45
N THR A 4 -29.34 3.74 -6.96
CA THR A 4 -28.40 3.60 -5.83
C THR A 4 -27.04 4.22 -6.20
N SER A 5 -26.22 4.58 -5.20
CA SER A 5 -24.87 5.15 -5.40
C SER A 5 -24.00 4.24 -6.28
N LEU A 6 -24.06 2.93 -6.05
CA LEU A 6 -23.39 1.93 -6.88
C LEU A 6 -23.86 1.99 -8.33
N ASN A 7 -25.18 1.99 -8.56
CA ASN A 7 -25.74 2.07 -9.90
C ASN A 7 -25.27 3.35 -10.61
N GLN A 8 -25.26 4.50 -9.95
CA GLN A 8 -24.73 5.74 -10.54
C GLN A 8 -23.26 5.60 -10.94
N ALA A 9 -22.42 4.98 -10.11
CA ALA A 9 -21.02 4.75 -10.41
C ALA A 9 -20.82 3.74 -11.56
N LEU A 10 -21.63 2.69 -11.64
CA LEU A 10 -21.62 1.73 -12.76
C LEU A 10 -22.01 2.39 -14.10
N HIS A 11 -23.00 3.30 -14.08
CA HIS A 11 -23.37 4.07 -15.28
C HIS A 11 -22.25 5.01 -15.75
N ARG A 12 -21.48 5.59 -14.82
CA ARG A 12 -20.30 6.40 -15.15
C ARG A 12 -19.23 5.58 -15.88
N ILE A 13 -18.93 4.37 -15.38
CA ILE A 13 -18.01 3.45 -16.07
C ILE A 13 -18.55 3.08 -17.46
N LEU A 14 -19.83 2.72 -17.57
CA LEU A 14 -20.43 2.35 -18.86
C LEU A 14 -20.30 3.50 -19.86
N LYS A 15 -20.69 4.72 -19.48
CA LYS A 15 -20.58 5.91 -20.34
C LYS A 15 -19.14 6.15 -20.79
N TRP A 16 -18.18 6.04 -19.88
CA TRP A 16 -16.76 6.18 -20.23
C TRP A 16 -16.34 5.11 -21.24
N LEU A 17 -16.76 3.85 -21.06
CA LEU A 17 -16.48 2.77 -22.00
C LEU A 17 -17.13 3.00 -23.37
N GLU A 18 -18.36 3.53 -23.43
CA GLU A 18 -19.03 3.82 -24.71
C GLU A 18 -18.22 4.81 -25.57
N GLU A 19 -17.61 5.80 -24.91
CA GLU A 19 -16.81 6.84 -25.55
C GLU A 19 -15.39 6.37 -25.94
N HIS A 20 -14.78 5.46 -25.16
CA HIS A 20 -13.35 5.14 -25.28
C HIS A 20 -13.04 3.71 -25.73
N LYS A 21 -13.92 2.76 -25.39
CA LYS A 21 -13.75 1.30 -25.57
C LYS A 21 -15.10 0.59 -25.77
N PRO A 22 -15.90 0.95 -26.80
CA PRO A 22 -17.23 0.34 -27.00
C PRO A 22 -17.16 -1.19 -27.21
N GLU A 23 -16.05 -1.70 -27.76
CA GLU A 23 -15.80 -3.14 -27.88
C GLU A 23 -15.84 -3.86 -26.52
N ALA A 24 -15.42 -3.18 -25.44
CA ALA A 24 -15.45 -3.74 -24.10
C ALA A 24 -16.88 -4.07 -23.63
N ILE A 25 -17.84 -3.21 -23.97
CA ILE A 25 -19.23 -3.38 -23.53
C ILE A 25 -19.85 -4.62 -24.14
N SER A 26 -19.47 -4.97 -25.37
CA SER A 26 -19.99 -6.14 -26.08
C SER A 26 -19.58 -7.48 -25.46
N LEU A 27 -18.51 -7.50 -24.66
CA LEU A 27 -18.05 -8.71 -23.97
C LEU A 27 -18.74 -8.91 -22.61
N LEU A 28 -19.46 -7.91 -22.09
CA LEU A 28 -20.22 -8.04 -20.86
C LEU A 28 -21.60 -8.65 -21.13
N GLN A 29 -21.87 -9.79 -20.50
CA GLN A 29 -23.14 -10.48 -20.58
C GLN A 29 -24.30 -9.61 -20.05
N PRO A 30 -25.52 -9.77 -20.58
CA PRO A 30 -26.71 -9.14 -20.01
C PRO A 30 -26.81 -9.38 -18.50
N GLY A 31 -27.31 -8.39 -17.76
CA GLY A 31 -27.54 -8.54 -16.33
C GLY A 31 -28.63 -9.56 -16.01
N LEU A 32 -28.55 -10.15 -14.83
CA LEU A 32 -29.51 -11.13 -14.32
C LEU A 32 -30.70 -10.44 -13.63
N SER A 33 -31.87 -11.08 -13.64
CA SER A 33 -32.99 -10.69 -12.78
C SER A 33 -32.75 -11.14 -11.33
N ASN A 34 -33.45 -10.51 -10.37
CA ASN A 34 -33.41 -10.93 -8.97
C ASN A 34 -33.72 -12.42 -8.80
N ARG A 35 -34.71 -12.93 -9.53
CA ARG A 35 -35.12 -14.34 -9.46
C ARG A 35 -34.03 -15.29 -9.94
N GLU A 36 -33.32 -14.93 -11.01
CA GLU A 36 -32.18 -15.72 -11.51
C GLU A 36 -31.05 -15.76 -10.49
N ILE A 37 -30.71 -14.61 -9.90
CA ILE A 37 -29.67 -14.53 -8.85
C ILE A 37 -30.08 -15.36 -7.63
N GLU A 38 -31.31 -15.19 -7.14
CA GLU A 38 -31.84 -15.94 -5.99
C GLU A 38 -31.80 -17.45 -6.23
N GLU A 39 -32.20 -17.91 -7.41
CA GLU A 39 -32.19 -19.33 -7.78
C GLU A 39 -30.76 -19.90 -7.81
N LEU A 40 -29.78 -19.11 -8.28
CA LEU A 40 -28.37 -19.52 -8.33
C LEU A 40 -27.76 -19.64 -6.92
N VAL A 41 -28.10 -18.73 -6.01
CA VAL A 41 -27.46 -18.63 -4.69
C VAL A 41 -28.21 -19.34 -3.56
N LYS A 42 -29.43 -19.85 -3.79
CA LYS A 42 -30.32 -20.41 -2.76
C LYS A 42 -29.70 -21.48 -1.86
N ASP A 43 -28.78 -22.28 -2.41
CA ASP A 43 -28.16 -23.43 -1.71
C ASP A 43 -26.78 -23.09 -1.13
N LEU A 44 -26.35 -21.82 -1.21
CA LEU A 44 -25.06 -21.39 -0.69
C LEU A 44 -25.14 -21.07 0.80
N PRO A 45 -24.11 -21.42 1.60
CA PRO A 45 -24.05 -21.07 3.01
C PRO A 45 -23.67 -19.60 3.26
N ILE A 46 -23.92 -18.71 2.29
CA ILE A 46 -23.59 -17.28 2.33
C ILE A 46 -24.76 -16.46 1.80
N HIS A 47 -24.93 -15.27 2.35
CA HIS A 47 -25.95 -14.31 1.91
C HIS A 47 -25.29 -13.17 1.16
N PHE A 48 -25.80 -12.87 -0.04
CA PHE A 48 -25.29 -11.76 -0.83
C PHE A 48 -25.87 -10.42 -0.34
N PRO A 49 -25.04 -9.38 -0.20
CA PRO A 49 -25.52 -8.04 0.09
C PRO A 49 -26.17 -7.41 -1.16
N GLN A 50 -27.00 -6.39 -0.96
CA GLN A 50 -27.73 -5.71 -2.03
C GLN A 50 -26.81 -5.17 -3.14
N GLU A 51 -25.61 -4.72 -2.82
CA GLU A 51 -24.65 -4.24 -3.81
C GLU A 51 -24.20 -5.32 -4.80
N VAL A 52 -24.12 -6.59 -4.37
CA VAL A 52 -23.79 -7.71 -5.26
C VAL A 52 -24.95 -8.00 -6.20
N TYR A 53 -26.20 -7.95 -5.71
CA TYR A 53 -27.37 -8.00 -6.58
C TYR A 53 -27.38 -6.86 -7.60
N ASP A 54 -27.07 -5.64 -7.17
CA ASP A 54 -27.03 -4.47 -8.04
C ASP A 54 -25.95 -4.60 -9.13
N LEU A 55 -24.77 -5.14 -8.80
CA LEU A 55 -23.71 -5.41 -9.76
C LEU A 55 -24.13 -6.46 -10.82
N TYR A 56 -24.69 -7.59 -10.40
CA TYR A 56 -25.10 -8.66 -11.33
C TYR A 56 -26.37 -8.33 -12.13
N LYS A 57 -27.27 -7.49 -11.60
CA LYS A 57 -28.36 -6.90 -12.38
C LYS A 57 -27.88 -5.93 -13.45
N TRP A 58 -26.75 -5.27 -13.23
CA TRP A 58 -26.15 -4.38 -14.23
C TRP A 58 -25.56 -5.19 -15.38
N LYS A 59 -24.66 -6.15 -15.09
CA LYS A 59 -24.05 -7.08 -16.06
C LYS A 59 -23.68 -8.40 -15.38
N ASN A 60 -23.75 -9.52 -16.09
CA ASN A 60 -23.36 -10.83 -15.55
C ASN A 60 -21.91 -11.20 -15.92
N GLY A 61 -20.96 -10.30 -15.64
CA GLY A 61 -19.56 -10.53 -15.99
C GLY A 61 -19.30 -10.70 -17.49
N SER A 62 -18.16 -11.30 -17.81
CA SER A 62 -17.73 -11.66 -19.17
C SER A 62 -17.28 -13.12 -19.19
N GLU A 63 -17.60 -13.87 -20.24
CA GLU A 63 -17.10 -15.25 -20.38
C GLU A 63 -15.57 -15.30 -20.35
N ASP A 64 -15.02 -16.35 -19.74
CA ASP A 64 -13.59 -16.61 -19.77
C ASP A 64 -13.21 -17.08 -21.18
N SER A 65 -12.72 -16.16 -22.02
CA SER A 65 -12.20 -16.53 -23.32
C SER A 65 -10.77 -17.05 -23.17
N PRO A 66 -10.45 -18.28 -23.63
CA PRO A 66 -9.08 -18.76 -23.72
C PRO A 66 -8.24 -17.97 -24.75
N ALA A 67 -8.88 -17.12 -25.56
CA ALA A 67 -8.18 -16.11 -26.35
C ALA A 67 -7.95 -14.87 -25.48
N GLN A 68 -6.68 -14.56 -25.27
CA GLN A 68 -6.00 -13.44 -24.59
C GLN A 68 -6.54 -12.00 -24.83
N GLU A 69 -7.72 -11.82 -25.42
CA GLU A 69 -8.38 -10.54 -25.67
C GLU A 69 -9.49 -10.26 -24.64
N ASN A 70 -9.27 -10.66 -23.37
CA ASN A 70 -10.26 -10.48 -22.32
C ASN A 70 -10.41 -9.00 -21.94
N VAL A 71 -11.64 -8.50 -22.03
CA VAL A 71 -12.11 -7.20 -21.50
C VAL A 71 -12.21 -7.20 -19.96
N ALA A 72 -11.72 -8.27 -19.36
CA ALA A 72 -11.78 -8.61 -17.98
C ALA A 72 -10.77 -7.82 -17.14
N TYR A 73 -10.63 -6.52 -17.41
CA TYR A 73 -9.66 -5.67 -16.72
C TYR A 73 -10.18 -4.24 -16.56
N ILE A 74 -11.48 -3.98 -16.77
CA ILE A 74 -12.07 -2.65 -16.54
C ILE A 74 -12.07 -2.25 -15.06
N PHE A 75 -12.02 -3.23 -14.14
CA PHE A 75 -11.96 -2.97 -12.70
C PHE A 75 -10.52 -2.99 -12.19
N ASN A 76 -9.68 -2.06 -12.66
CA ASN A 76 -8.29 -1.92 -12.20
C ASN A 76 -7.46 -3.21 -12.36
N GLY A 77 -7.55 -3.86 -13.53
CA GLY A 77 -6.79 -5.08 -13.75
C GLY A 77 -7.44 -6.34 -13.16
N PHE A 78 -8.75 -6.31 -12.90
CA PHE A 78 -9.53 -7.49 -12.53
C PHE A 78 -10.72 -7.77 -13.46
N SER A 79 -10.88 -9.06 -13.76
CA SER A 79 -11.96 -9.73 -14.47
C SER A 79 -13.20 -9.72 -13.64
N PHE A 80 -14.37 -9.63 -14.26
CA PHE A 80 -15.66 -9.78 -13.58
C PHE A 80 -16.31 -11.07 -14.06
N TYR A 81 -16.42 -12.07 -13.18
CA TYR A 81 -16.94 -13.38 -13.55
C TYR A 81 -18.47 -13.37 -13.70
N PRO A 82 -19.02 -14.18 -14.61
CA PRO A 82 -20.41 -14.59 -14.55
C PRO A 82 -20.70 -15.25 -13.20
N LEU A 83 -21.89 -15.01 -12.66
CA LEU A 83 -22.25 -15.47 -11.33
C LEU A 83 -22.16 -16.99 -11.20
N GLU A 84 -22.54 -17.71 -12.25
CA GLU A 84 -22.48 -19.16 -12.34
C GLU A 84 -21.06 -19.70 -12.14
N ASP A 85 -20.07 -19.03 -12.72
CA ASP A 85 -18.65 -19.41 -12.62
C ASP A 85 -18.11 -19.09 -11.23
N ALA A 86 -18.41 -17.91 -10.69
CA ALA A 86 -18.06 -17.55 -9.32
C ALA A 86 -18.61 -18.57 -8.30
N ILE A 87 -19.86 -19.01 -8.48
CA ILE A 87 -20.51 -20.02 -7.64
C ILE A 87 -19.85 -21.39 -7.80
N LYS A 88 -19.51 -21.78 -9.02
CA LYS A 88 -18.82 -23.04 -9.31
C LYS A 88 -17.47 -23.11 -8.60
N ILE A 89 -16.69 -22.04 -8.66
CA ILE A 89 -15.41 -21.90 -7.96
C ILE A 89 -15.62 -22.00 -6.44
N TYR A 90 -16.57 -21.24 -5.91
CA TYR A 90 -16.88 -21.24 -4.48
C TYR A 90 -17.31 -22.62 -3.95
N ARG A 91 -18.18 -23.33 -4.68
CA ARG A 91 -18.60 -24.70 -4.33
C ARG A 91 -17.42 -25.67 -4.31
N HIS A 92 -16.49 -25.54 -5.25
CA HIS A 92 -15.29 -26.36 -5.28
C HIS A 92 -14.44 -26.16 -4.01
N LYS A 93 -14.24 -24.90 -3.59
CA LYS A 93 -13.52 -24.57 -2.34
C LYS A 93 -14.20 -25.12 -1.08
N LEU A 94 -15.53 -25.07 -1.02
CA LEU A 94 -16.29 -25.68 0.09
C LEU A 94 -16.03 -27.18 0.22
N ILE A 95 -15.91 -27.90 -0.90
CA ILE A 95 -15.63 -29.33 -0.93
C ILE A 95 -14.19 -29.62 -0.49
N GLU A 96 -13.23 -28.92 -1.07
CA GLU A 96 -11.80 -29.14 -0.79
C GLU A 96 -11.39 -28.70 0.62
N ARG A 97 -12.19 -27.86 1.28
CA ARG A 97 -11.85 -27.18 2.54
C ARG A 97 -10.52 -26.43 2.46
N ASN A 98 -10.19 -25.93 1.28
CA ASN A 98 -8.96 -25.24 0.98
C ASN A 98 -9.05 -23.76 1.42
N TRP A 99 -9.09 -23.56 2.73
CA TRP A 99 -9.22 -22.27 3.40
C TRP A 99 -7.87 -21.86 4.03
N SER A 100 -7.46 -20.61 3.84
CA SER A 100 -6.23 -20.08 4.47
C SER A 100 -6.54 -19.58 5.88
N THR A 101 -5.68 -19.91 6.84
CA THR A 101 -5.81 -19.51 8.25
C THR A 101 -5.47 -18.05 8.52
N ARG A 102 -4.97 -17.30 7.52
CA ARG A 102 -4.61 -15.87 7.65
C ARG A 102 -5.79 -14.90 7.42
N ASN A 103 -7.02 -15.33 7.71
CA ASN A 103 -8.26 -14.52 7.68
C ASN A 103 -8.78 -14.03 6.30
N ILE A 104 -8.11 -14.36 5.18
CA ILE A 104 -8.44 -13.82 3.83
C ILE A 104 -9.07 -14.87 2.89
N ASN A 105 -9.23 -16.12 3.34
CA ASN A 105 -9.89 -17.17 2.57
C ASN A 105 -10.72 -18.04 3.52
N THR A 106 -11.92 -17.56 3.88
CA THR A 106 -12.85 -18.23 4.80
C THR A 106 -14.14 -18.63 4.06
N PRO A 107 -14.97 -19.53 4.62
CA PRO A 107 -16.23 -19.95 4.00
C PRO A 107 -17.22 -18.82 3.68
N GLY A 108 -17.06 -17.62 4.23
CA GLY A 108 -17.87 -16.47 3.84
C GLY A 108 -17.61 -15.98 2.40
N TRP A 109 -16.40 -16.15 1.88
CA TRP A 109 -15.90 -15.36 0.76
C TRP A 109 -16.26 -15.96 -0.60
N ILE A 110 -16.65 -15.13 -1.58
CA ILE A 110 -16.88 -15.56 -2.97
C ILE A 110 -16.11 -14.67 -3.97
N GLU A 111 -15.36 -15.31 -4.85
CA GLU A 111 -14.56 -14.65 -5.88
C GLU A 111 -15.45 -14.25 -7.06
N ILE A 112 -15.82 -12.97 -7.14
CA ILE A 112 -16.52 -12.42 -8.32
C ILE A 112 -15.60 -11.58 -9.21
N PHE A 113 -14.43 -11.18 -8.71
CA PHE A 113 -13.37 -10.58 -9.52
C PHE A 113 -12.14 -11.49 -9.57
N PHE A 114 -11.33 -11.47 -10.64
CA PHE A 114 -10.14 -12.31 -10.77
C PHE A 114 -9.06 -11.69 -11.67
N CYS A 115 -7.79 -12.10 -11.62
CA CYS A 115 -6.75 -11.55 -12.51
C CYS A 115 -5.78 -12.66 -12.95
N TYR A 116 -5.65 -12.93 -14.27
CA TYR A 116 -4.70 -13.92 -14.78
C TYR A 116 -3.38 -13.25 -15.17
N ILE A 117 -2.47 -13.04 -14.21
CA ILE A 117 -1.09 -12.65 -14.51
C ILE A 117 -0.16 -13.69 -13.88
N GLY A 118 0.53 -14.48 -14.71
CA GLY A 118 1.65 -15.34 -14.27
C GLY A 118 1.32 -16.30 -13.12
N LYS A 119 0.63 -17.41 -13.41
CA LYS A 119 0.47 -18.61 -12.57
C LYS A 119 -0.05 -18.51 -11.13
N GLU A 120 -0.28 -17.36 -10.48
CA GLU A 120 -1.02 -17.31 -9.20
C GLU A 120 -1.28 -15.87 -8.73
N VAL A 121 -2.40 -15.28 -9.14
CA VAL A 121 -2.90 -14.00 -8.59
C VAL A 121 -4.43 -14.07 -8.57
N GLY A 122 -5.08 -13.77 -7.44
CA GLY A 122 -6.54 -13.77 -7.29
C GLY A 122 -7.04 -12.39 -6.90
N GLY A 123 -8.01 -11.84 -7.63
CA GLY A 123 -8.86 -10.79 -7.10
C GLY A 123 -9.88 -11.44 -6.17
N TYR A 124 -10.22 -10.83 -5.05
CA TYR A 124 -11.21 -11.40 -4.14
C TYR A 124 -12.31 -10.36 -3.90
N VAL A 125 -13.55 -10.82 -3.83
CA VAL A 125 -14.60 -10.04 -3.18
C VAL A 125 -14.92 -10.74 -1.89
N VAL A 126 -14.79 -9.98 -0.81
CA VAL A 126 -15.17 -10.45 0.50
C VAL A 126 -16.67 -10.26 0.60
N ILE A 127 -17.40 -11.36 0.61
CA ILE A 127 -18.74 -11.35 1.17
C ILE A 127 -18.57 -11.93 2.56
N ASP A 128 -18.44 -11.10 3.59
CA ASP A 128 -18.51 -11.65 4.95
C ASP A 128 -19.94 -12.16 5.17
N GLY A 129 -20.07 -13.48 5.38
CA GLY A 129 -21.32 -14.16 5.70
C GLY A 129 -21.95 -13.75 7.03
N SER A 130 -21.35 -12.82 7.79
CA SER A 130 -21.91 -12.26 9.03
C SER A 130 -22.81 -11.02 8.85
N GLN A 131 -23.21 -10.72 7.61
CA GLN A 131 -24.29 -9.81 7.17
C GLN A 131 -23.96 -8.29 7.05
N GLU A 132 -24.51 -7.72 5.96
CA GLU A 132 -24.63 -6.32 5.48
C GLU A 132 -23.66 -5.81 4.38
N THR A 133 -22.34 -5.83 4.53
CA THR A 133 -21.27 -5.71 3.48
C THR A 133 -19.97 -5.45 4.23
N ARG A 134 -18.90 -6.19 3.93
CA ARG A 134 -17.62 -5.99 4.62
C ARG A 134 -16.46 -6.17 3.65
N GLN A 135 -16.11 -5.04 3.03
CA GLN A 135 -14.91 -4.80 2.26
C GLN A 135 -14.78 -5.53 0.91
N VAL A 136 -14.07 -4.91 -0.03
CA VAL A 136 -13.53 -5.58 -1.23
C VAL A 136 -12.03 -5.62 -1.10
N ILE A 137 -11.41 -6.79 -1.25
CA ILE A 137 -9.98 -6.99 -0.99
C ILE A 137 -9.33 -7.66 -2.19
N PHE A 138 -8.35 -7.01 -2.79
CA PHE A 138 -7.54 -7.60 -3.84
C PHE A 138 -6.22 -8.08 -3.26
N THR A 139 -5.74 -9.26 -3.66
CA THR A 139 -4.44 -9.80 -3.22
C THR A 139 -3.56 -10.21 -4.40
N TYR A 140 -2.25 -10.34 -4.16
CA TYR A 140 -1.28 -10.76 -5.17
C TYR A 140 -1.11 -12.28 -5.25
N ASN A 141 -1.48 -13.04 -4.21
CA ASN A 141 -1.37 -14.50 -4.22
C ASN A 141 -2.61 -15.18 -3.64
N LYS A 142 -2.78 -16.47 -3.97
CA LYS A 142 -3.93 -17.29 -3.57
C LYS A 142 -4.08 -17.44 -2.05
N ASP A 143 -2.97 -17.29 -1.33
CA ASP A 143 -2.91 -17.46 0.12
C ASP A 143 -3.27 -16.17 0.88
N GLY A 144 -3.38 -15.04 0.15
CA GLY A 144 -3.78 -13.73 0.69
C GLY A 144 -2.67 -12.98 1.42
N ASP A 145 -1.40 -13.34 1.20
CA ASP A 145 -0.26 -12.82 1.95
C ASP A 145 0.06 -11.35 1.62
N GLU A 146 -0.33 -10.89 0.44
CA GLU A 146 -0.10 -9.52 0.01
C GLU A 146 -1.39 -8.87 -0.51
N VAL A 147 -1.96 -7.96 0.29
CA VAL A 147 -3.15 -7.18 -0.07
C VAL A 147 -2.77 -6.01 -1.00
N THR A 148 -3.21 -6.07 -2.25
CA THR A 148 -2.91 -5.08 -3.30
C THR A 148 -3.91 -3.92 -3.33
N ALA A 149 -5.16 -4.11 -2.87
CA ALA A 149 -6.10 -3.02 -2.62
C ALA A 149 -7.20 -3.44 -1.63
N ARG A 150 -7.78 -2.45 -0.94
CA ARG A 150 -8.93 -2.62 -0.03
C ARG A 150 -9.96 -1.55 -0.36
N TYR A 151 -11.24 -1.86 -0.22
CA TYR A 151 -12.35 -0.92 -0.31
C TYR A 151 -13.36 -1.25 0.78
N THR A 152 -14.16 -0.29 1.22
CA THR A 152 -15.19 -0.54 2.25
C THR A 152 -16.44 -1.21 1.69
N SER A 153 -16.73 -0.99 0.41
CA SER A 153 -17.91 -1.52 -0.29
C SER A 153 -17.67 -1.62 -1.81
N LEU A 154 -18.60 -2.24 -2.55
CA LEU A 154 -18.58 -2.16 -4.02
C LEU A 154 -18.84 -0.72 -4.47
N THR A 155 -19.69 0.03 -3.76
CA THR A 155 -19.90 1.44 -4.07
C THR A 155 -18.59 2.22 -4.04
N SER A 156 -17.80 2.13 -2.96
CA SER A 156 -16.54 2.89 -2.86
C SER A 156 -15.52 2.45 -3.91
N MET A 157 -15.45 1.14 -4.18
CA MET A 157 -14.60 0.60 -5.25
C MET A 157 -14.98 1.14 -6.64
N ILE A 158 -16.24 0.96 -7.06
CA ILE A 158 -16.69 1.36 -8.39
C ILE A 158 -16.63 2.88 -8.55
N THR A 159 -16.94 3.65 -7.50
CA THR A 159 -16.82 5.11 -7.52
C THR A 159 -15.38 5.56 -7.70
N THR A 160 -14.43 4.91 -7.01
CA THR A 160 -12.99 5.15 -7.17
C THR A 160 -12.55 4.89 -8.61
N ILE A 161 -12.91 3.72 -9.16
CA ILE A 161 -12.53 3.31 -10.52
C ILE A 161 -13.12 4.26 -11.56
N ALA A 162 -14.39 4.63 -11.43
CA ALA A 162 -15.06 5.57 -12.33
C ALA A 162 -14.34 6.93 -12.37
N GLU A 163 -14.04 7.51 -11.21
CA GLU A 163 -13.32 8.79 -11.15
C GLU A 163 -11.88 8.67 -11.67
N CYS A 164 -11.19 7.55 -11.44
CA CYS A 164 -9.87 7.33 -12.02
C CYS A 164 -9.89 7.35 -13.56
N TYR A 165 -10.90 6.74 -14.20
CA TYR A 165 -11.05 6.80 -15.65
C TYR A 165 -11.40 8.20 -16.17
N GLU A 166 -12.41 8.84 -15.57
CA GLU A 166 -12.88 10.16 -15.98
C GLU A 166 -11.79 11.24 -15.86
N THR A 167 -10.90 11.08 -14.89
CA THR A 167 -9.80 12.02 -14.66
C THR A 167 -8.50 11.61 -15.35
N GLY A 168 -8.48 10.50 -16.07
CA GLY A 168 -7.30 10.00 -16.79
C GLY A 168 -6.20 9.42 -15.89
N ALA A 169 -6.47 9.17 -14.60
CA ALA A 169 -5.56 8.42 -13.75
C ALA A 169 -5.44 6.96 -14.24
N TYR A 170 -6.55 6.41 -14.73
CA TYR A 170 -6.63 5.12 -15.42
C TYR A 170 -6.88 5.29 -16.92
N SER A 171 -6.46 4.30 -17.69
CA SER A 171 -6.75 4.15 -19.11
C SER A 171 -6.84 2.67 -19.47
N ILE A 172 -7.39 2.32 -20.63
CA ILE A 172 -7.38 0.94 -21.13
C ILE A 172 -6.42 0.83 -22.32
N SER A 173 -5.45 -0.08 -22.22
CA SER A 173 -4.40 -0.32 -23.20
C SER A 173 -4.42 -1.76 -23.69
N LYS A 174 -4.15 -1.98 -25.00
CA LYS A 174 -3.86 -3.31 -25.55
C LYS A 174 -2.34 -3.50 -25.56
N HIS A 175 -1.86 -4.51 -24.84
CA HIS A 175 -0.52 -5.06 -24.92
C HIS A 175 -0.56 -6.39 -25.67
N GLU A 176 0.58 -6.85 -26.18
CA GLU A 176 0.73 -7.98 -27.13
C GLU A 176 -0.19 -9.17 -26.84
N ASP A 177 -0.36 -9.53 -25.55
CA ASP A 177 -1.18 -10.66 -25.10
C ASP A 177 -2.33 -10.30 -24.13
N PHE A 178 -2.69 -9.01 -23.92
CA PHE A 178 -3.84 -8.64 -23.07
C PHE A 178 -4.33 -7.20 -23.27
N THR A 179 -5.62 -6.93 -23.03
CA THR A 179 -6.17 -5.55 -23.00
C THR A 179 -6.68 -5.22 -21.59
N GLY A 180 -6.14 -4.22 -20.91
CA GLY A 180 -6.59 -3.90 -19.56
C GLY A 180 -6.29 -2.52 -19.01
N THR A 181 -6.71 -2.29 -17.75
CA THR A 181 -6.44 -1.03 -17.05
C THR A 181 -4.93 -0.82 -16.91
N VAL A 182 -4.46 0.34 -17.33
CA VAL A 182 -3.11 0.85 -17.06
C VAL A 182 -3.23 2.10 -16.21
N ILE A 183 -2.53 2.11 -15.08
CA ILE A 183 -2.39 3.28 -14.22
C ILE A 183 -1.42 4.25 -14.89
N LYS A 184 -1.94 5.40 -15.34
CA LYS A 184 -1.16 6.46 -16.00
C LYS A 184 -0.59 7.46 -14.99
N ASP A 185 -1.32 7.67 -13.90
CA ASP A 185 -0.91 8.57 -12.82
C ASP A 185 -1.20 7.89 -11.48
N TYR A 186 -0.16 7.27 -10.91
CA TYR A 186 -0.23 6.58 -9.63
C TYR A 186 -0.59 7.53 -8.48
N GLN A 187 -0.07 8.76 -8.50
CA GLN A 187 -0.32 9.73 -7.43
C GLN A 187 -1.77 10.19 -7.44
N LYS A 188 -2.32 10.46 -8.63
CA LYS A 188 -3.72 10.84 -8.79
C LYS A 188 -4.67 9.69 -8.46
N ALA A 189 -4.37 8.48 -8.94
CA ALA A 189 -5.15 7.28 -8.59
C ALA A 189 -5.19 7.07 -7.07
N HIS A 190 -4.05 7.24 -6.40
CA HIS A 190 -3.95 7.16 -4.95
C HIS A 190 -4.78 8.21 -4.22
N GLN A 191 -4.72 9.47 -4.66
CA GLN A 191 -5.54 10.56 -4.10
C GLN A 191 -7.04 10.29 -4.23
N ILE A 192 -7.48 9.78 -5.39
CA ILE A 192 -8.88 9.39 -5.63
C ILE A 192 -9.26 8.21 -4.74
N TRP A 193 -8.39 7.21 -4.58
CA TRP A 193 -8.63 6.10 -3.67
C TRP A 193 -8.80 6.58 -2.23
N CYS A 194 -7.92 7.45 -1.72
CA CYS A 194 -8.02 8.01 -0.36
C CYS A 194 -9.31 8.82 -0.17
N LYS A 195 -9.74 9.57 -1.19
CA LYS A 195 -10.98 10.36 -1.17
C LYS A 195 -12.23 9.49 -0.95
N HIS A 196 -12.32 8.33 -1.61
CA HIS A 196 -13.50 7.46 -1.55
C HIS A 196 -13.43 6.36 -0.49
N ASN A 197 -12.27 6.18 0.14
CA ASN A 197 -12.02 5.15 1.14
C ASN A 197 -11.48 5.77 2.44
N SER A 198 -11.95 6.98 2.78
CA SER A 198 -11.48 7.71 3.96
C SER A 198 -11.68 6.93 5.25
N GLU A 199 -12.77 6.16 5.37
CA GLU A 199 -13.06 5.28 6.51
C GLU A 199 -11.94 4.26 6.80
N ILE A 200 -11.26 3.75 5.75
CA ILE A 200 -10.10 2.85 5.93
C ILE A 200 -8.95 3.62 6.57
N VAL A 201 -8.71 4.85 6.11
CA VAL A 201 -7.67 5.71 6.65
C VAL A 201 -8.04 6.15 8.07
N ASP A 202 -9.30 6.50 8.32
CA ASP A 202 -9.78 6.95 9.63
C ASP A 202 -9.69 5.81 10.65
N SER A 203 -10.08 4.59 10.28
CA SER A 203 -9.87 3.39 11.11
C SER A 203 -8.39 3.11 11.37
N LEU A 204 -7.52 3.32 10.38
CA LEU A 204 -6.07 3.22 10.58
C LEU A 204 -5.57 4.27 11.58
N LEU A 205 -6.04 5.51 11.46
CA LEU A 205 -5.66 6.60 12.36
C LEU A 205 -6.14 6.35 13.79
N GLU A 206 -7.33 5.78 13.97
CA GLU A 206 -7.85 5.33 15.27
C GLU A 206 -6.95 4.25 15.88
N LYS A 207 -6.63 3.19 15.13
CA LYS A 207 -5.72 2.11 15.60
C LYS A 207 -4.34 2.64 15.99
N LEU A 208 -3.82 3.60 15.21
CA LEU A 208 -2.53 4.22 15.50
C LEU A 208 -2.60 5.17 16.71
N GLN A 209 -3.76 5.77 16.99
CA GLN A 209 -3.99 6.56 18.21
C GLN A 209 -4.08 5.68 19.45
N GLU A 210 -4.74 4.53 19.35
CA GLU A 210 -4.96 3.56 20.42
C GLU A 210 -3.80 2.55 20.58
N LEU A 211 -2.61 2.90 20.04
CA LEU A 211 -1.49 1.99 19.94
C LEU A 211 -0.99 1.53 21.32
N SER A 212 -1.31 0.27 21.65
CA SER A 212 -1.09 -0.32 22.97
C SER A 212 0.09 -1.29 23.03
N SER A 213 0.49 -1.86 21.90
CA SER A 213 1.57 -2.87 21.83
C SER A 213 2.35 -2.80 20.53
N TYR A 214 3.56 -3.36 20.53
CA TYR A 214 4.37 -3.47 19.31
C TYR A 214 3.67 -4.29 18.23
N GLN A 215 2.98 -5.39 18.61
CA GLN A 215 2.24 -6.22 17.65
C GLN A 215 1.11 -5.42 16.97
N SER A 216 0.34 -4.64 17.73
CA SER A 216 -0.71 -3.78 17.15
C SER A 216 -0.16 -2.76 16.15
N PHE A 217 1.11 -2.36 16.30
CA PHE A 217 1.76 -1.47 15.35
C PHE A 217 2.18 -2.21 14.07
N LEU A 218 2.72 -3.43 14.21
CA LEU A 218 3.07 -4.27 13.06
C LEU A 218 1.86 -4.57 12.18
N ASP A 219 0.70 -4.84 12.79
CA ASP A 219 -0.54 -5.16 12.09
C ASP A 219 -0.99 -4.05 11.13
N ILE A 220 -0.64 -2.79 11.42
CA ILE A 220 -1.02 -1.62 10.63
C ILE A 220 0.14 -1.00 9.83
N ALA A 221 1.38 -1.46 10.02
CA ALA A 221 2.56 -0.85 9.42
C ALA A 221 2.55 -0.90 7.88
N ALA A 222 2.09 -2.00 7.30
CA ALA A 222 1.96 -2.13 5.84
C ALA A 222 0.95 -1.14 5.27
N ASP A 223 -0.20 -0.96 5.95
CA ASP A 223 -1.23 -0.01 5.55
C ASP A 223 -0.70 1.43 5.61
N ILE A 224 0.07 1.79 6.65
CA ILE A 224 0.70 3.13 6.73
C ILE A 224 1.65 3.38 5.54
N ARG A 225 2.53 2.42 5.21
CA ARG A 225 3.48 2.55 4.08
C ARG A 225 2.78 2.74 2.74
N LYS A 226 1.68 2.04 2.55
CA LYS A 226 0.92 2.03 1.31
C LYS A 226 0.06 3.28 1.17
N LEU A 227 -0.56 3.71 2.26
CA LEU A 227 -1.46 4.85 2.28
C LEU A 227 -0.73 6.19 2.26
N LYS A 228 0.44 6.27 2.90
CA LYS A 228 1.25 7.50 2.98
C LYS A 228 0.43 8.74 3.33
N ASP A 229 -0.63 8.57 4.13
CA ASP A 229 -1.51 9.68 4.49
C ASP A 229 -0.75 10.60 5.45
N PRO A 230 -0.60 11.91 5.16
CA PRO A 230 0.15 12.84 6.00
C PRO A 230 -0.36 12.93 7.44
N ARG A 231 -1.63 12.61 7.70
CA ARG A 231 -2.20 12.57 9.06
C ARG A 231 -1.53 11.51 9.94
N THR A 232 -0.98 10.44 9.33
CA THR A 232 -0.26 9.39 10.07
C THR A 232 1.07 9.91 10.65
N VAL A 233 1.72 10.88 10.00
CA VAL A 233 3.02 11.44 10.43
C VAL A 233 2.92 12.01 11.84
N LYS A 234 1.87 12.79 12.13
CA LYS A 234 1.65 13.37 13.46
C LYS A 234 1.50 12.29 14.54
N LEU A 235 0.84 11.17 14.22
CA LEU A 235 0.64 10.07 15.17
C LEU A 235 1.90 9.23 15.34
N LEU A 236 2.66 9.01 14.27
CA LEU A 236 3.97 8.36 14.32
C LEU A 236 4.97 9.19 15.15
N ILE A 237 4.96 10.52 15.04
CA ILE A 237 5.76 11.40 15.91
C ILE A 237 5.39 11.18 17.38
N ARG A 238 4.10 11.09 17.71
CA ARG A 238 3.66 10.78 19.09
C ARG A 238 4.13 9.39 19.53
N ALA A 239 4.08 8.40 18.66
CA ALA A 239 4.58 7.05 18.94
C ALA A 239 6.10 7.03 19.16
N LEU A 240 6.86 7.85 18.44
CA LEU A 240 8.30 8.04 18.63
C LEU A 240 8.64 8.73 19.98
N GLN A 241 7.77 9.62 20.44
CA GLN A 241 7.99 10.44 21.65
C GLN A 241 7.31 9.89 22.91
N ARG A 242 6.66 8.73 22.83
CA ARG A 242 5.96 8.13 23.97
C ARG A 242 6.94 7.80 25.11
N PRO A 243 6.55 7.91 26.38
CA PRO A 243 7.42 7.53 27.50
C PRO A 243 7.71 6.03 27.46
N VAL A 244 8.94 5.65 27.79
CA VAL A 244 9.35 4.24 27.83
C VAL A 244 9.00 3.66 29.20
N LEU A 245 7.92 2.88 29.27
CA LEU A 245 7.48 2.19 30.48
C LEU A 245 7.68 0.68 30.39
N THR A 246 7.80 0.15 29.17
CA THR A 246 7.90 -1.27 28.82
C THR A 246 8.86 -1.49 27.64
N TYR A 247 9.25 -2.74 27.39
CA TYR A 247 10.00 -3.10 26.17
C TYR A 247 9.22 -2.82 24.88
N ASP A 248 7.89 -2.90 24.92
CA ASP A 248 7.03 -2.58 23.77
C ASP A 248 7.15 -1.11 23.38
N ASP A 249 7.30 -0.20 24.34
CA ASP A 249 7.49 1.23 24.05
C ASP A 249 8.78 1.47 23.24
N LEU A 250 9.86 0.75 23.55
CA LEU A 250 11.12 0.83 22.78
C LEU A 250 10.90 0.39 21.34
N TRP A 251 10.28 -0.77 21.12
CA TRP A 251 10.03 -1.28 19.77
C TRP A 251 9.05 -0.42 18.98
N ILE A 252 8.08 0.21 19.67
CA ILE A 252 7.18 1.19 19.06
C ILE A 252 7.95 2.43 18.62
N GLN A 253 8.84 2.97 19.46
CA GLN A 253 9.67 4.12 19.07
C GLN A 253 10.57 3.79 17.87
N GLU A 254 11.22 2.63 17.89
CA GLU A 254 12.08 2.15 16.79
C GLU A 254 11.30 2.05 15.47
N LEU A 255 10.13 1.41 15.49
CA LEU A 255 9.29 1.27 14.31
C LEU A 255 8.73 2.63 13.86
N ALA A 256 8.36 3.51 14.77
CA ALA A 256 7.91 4.86 14.45
C ALA A 256 9.01 5.67 13.74
N ALA A 257 10.24 5.65 14.27
CA ALA A 257 11.39 6.32 13.64
C ALA A 257 11.62 5.81 12.21
N LYS A 258 11.60 4.48 12.01
CA LYS A 258 11.71 3.86 10.69
C LYS A 258 10.61 4.31 9.73
N MET A 259 9.35 4.24 10.18
CA MET A 259 8.18 4.58 9.37
C MET A 259 8.18 6.04 8.93
N LEU A 260 8.60 6.96 9.80
CA LEU A 260 8.73 8.37 9.47
C LEU A 260 9.71 8.62 8.32
N GLY A 261 10.84 7.90 8.29
CA GLY A 261 11.80 7.97 7.17
C GLY A 261 11.25 7.40 5.86
N GLU A 262 10.50 6.30 5.94
CA GLU A 262 9.83 5.69 4.78
C GLU A 262 8.73 6.58 4.19
N LEU A 263 8.05 7.37 5.02
CA LEU A 263 7.04 8.34 4.58
C LEU A 263 7.67 9.59 3.95
N GLY A 264 8.87 9.98 4.39
CA GLY A 264 9.61 11.09 3.78
C GLY A 264 9.05 12.49 4.10
N ASP A 265 8.16 12.61 5.10
CA ASP A 265 7.51 13.88 5.45
C ASP A 265 8.47 14.81 6.22
N ALA A 266 8.62 16.04 5.74
CA ALA A 266 9.52 17.03 6.35
C ALA A 266 9.13 17.40 7.80
N GLY A 267 7.85 17.26 8.18
CA GLY A 267 7.39 17.47 9.55
C GLY A 267 7.96 16.46 10.56
N ALA A 268 8.52 15.34 10.08
CA ALA A 268 9.16 14.33 10.92
C ALA A 268 10.61 14.67 11.31
N VAL A 269 11.23 15.66 10.65
CA VAL A 269 12.66 15.93 10.77
C VAL A 269 13.07 16.29 12.20
N GLU A 270 12.45 17.30 12.81
CA GLU A 270 12.82 17.73 14.18
C GLU A 270 12.57 16.62 15.22
N PRO A 271 11.44 15.89 15.19
CA PRO A 271 11.26 14.71 16.03
C PRO A 271 12.34 13.62 15.85
N LEU A 272 12.75 13.36 14.60
CA LEU A 272 13.81 12.40 14.32
C LEU A 272 15.19 12.89 14.81
N ILE A 273 15.49 14.19 14.69
CA ILE A 273 16.71 14.78 15.28
C ILE A 273 16.70 14.59 16.80
N SER A 274 15.57 14.85 17.45
CA SER A 274 15.45 14.62 18.90
C SER A 274 15.66 13.15 19.27
N ALA A 275 15.22 12.22 18.43
CA ALA A 275 15.38 10.78 18.64
C ALA A 275 16.82 10.27 18.49
N LEU A 276 17.74 11.09 17.95
CA LEU A 276 19.18 10.78 17.94
C LEU A 276 19.79 10.74 19.35
N GLN A 277 19.13 11.37 20.33
CA GLN A 277 19.53 11.39 21.73
C GLN A 277 18.72 10.41 22.61
N ASN A 278 18.05 9.44 21.98
CA ASN A 278 17.26 8.44 22.70
C ASN A 278 18.16 7.41 23.40
N ASP A 279 17.75 6.88 24.55
CA ASP A 279 18.55 5.87 25.29
C ASP A 279 18.73 4.55 24.51
N SER A 280 17.80 4.22 23.58
CA SER A 280 17.91 3.05 22.72
C SER A 280 18.76 3.35 21.48
N TRP A 281 19.90 2.66 21.38
CA TRP A 281 20.75 2.69 20.19
C TRP A 281 20.01 2.33 18.90
N MET A 282 18.96 1.49 18.98
CA MET A 282 18.17 1.08 17.81
C MET A 282 17.24 2.22 17.36
N THR A 283 16.67 2.98 18.30
CA THR A 283 15.91 4.20 17.98
C THR A 283 16.83 5.24 17.33
N GLN A 284 18.03 5.45 17.90
CA GLN A 284 19.03 6.35 17.32
C GLN A 284 19.45 5.91 15.90
N TYR A 285 19.69 4.61 15.70
CA TYR A 285 20.01 4.01 14.40
C TYR A 285 18.92 4.32 13.35
N TRP A 286 17.65 4.09 13.70
CA TRP A 286 16.54 4.36 12.79
C TRP A 286 16.33 5.85 12.57
N ALA A 287 16.51 6.69 13.58
CA ALA A 287 16.46 8.13 13.44
C ALA A 287 17.51 8.64 12.44
N ALA A 288 18.78 8.24 12.60
CA ALA A 288 19.86 8.60 11.68
C ALA A 288 19.56 8.14 10.24
N ARG A 289 19.16 6.88 10.07
CA ARG A 289 18.79 6.35 8.75
C ARG A 289 17.62 7.10 8.14
N SER A 290 16.56 7.34 8.90
CA SER A 290 15.35 8.01 8.41
C SER A 290 15.62 9.44 7.96
N LEU A 291 16.46 10.18 8.70
CA LEU A 291 16.83 11.52 8.28
C LEU A 291 17.68 11.53 6.99
N GLY A 292 18.55 10.53 6.79
CA GLY A 292 19.25 10.31 5.53
C GLY A 292 18.30 10.01 4.36
N GLN A 293 17.25 9.21 4.59
CA GLN A 293 16.22 8.91 3.58
C GLN A 293 15.40 10.14 3.17
N VAL A 294 15.04 10.98 4.13
CA VAL A 294 14.35 12.26 3.89
C VAL A 294 15.27 13.25 3.16
N LYS A 295 16.60 13.00 3.17
CA LYS A 295 17.64 13.90 2.61
C LYS A 295 17.53 15.32 3.17
N TYR A 296 17.17 15.41 4.45
CA TYR A 296 17.03 16.70 5.11
C TYR A 296 18.40 17.39 5.16
N LYS A 297 18.48 18.59 4.60
CA LYS A 297 19.66 19.45 4.67
C LYS A 297 19.47 20.37 5.89
N PRO A 298 20.05 20.06 7.05
CA PRO A 298 19.93 20.94 8.22
C PRO A 298 20.49 22.33 7.90
N ALA A 299 19.87 23.42 8.36
CA ALA A 299 20.44 24.76 8.19
C ALA A 299 21.70 24.99 9.06
N ASN A 300 21.87 24.18 10.11
CA ASN A 300 22.97 24.25 11.08
C ASN A 300 23.94 23.06 10.95
N ASP A 301 24.99 23.05 11.78
CA ASP A 301 26.10 22.07 11.81
C ASP A 301 25.67 20.61 11.58
N PRO A 302 26.54 19.79 10.95
CA PRO A 302 26.30 18.37 10.76
C PRO A 302 25.98 17.70 12.09
N TRP A 303 25.23 16.59 12.05
CA TRP A 303 24.83 15.83 13.23
C TRP A 303 26.04 15.15 13.88
N ILE A 304 26.86 15.92 14.60
CA ILE A 304 28.16 15.51 15.16
C ILE A 304 27.97 14.47 16.27
N GLU A 305 26.86 14.52 17.01
CA GLU A 305 26.66 13.64 18.18
C GLU A 305 26.49 12.16 17.82
N PRO A 306 25.61 11.76 16.87
CA PRO A 306 25.50 10.36 16.43
C PRO A 306 26.79 9.75 15.86
N LEU A 307 27.68 10.58 15.31
CA LEU A 307 28.99 10.14 14.79
C LEU A 307 29.97 9.75 15.89
N LYS A 308 29.71 10.18 17.13
CA LYS A 308 30.53 9.85 18.30
C LYS A 308 29.85 8.82 19.19
N ASP A 309 28.75 8.23 18.73
CA ASP A 309 27.99 7.27 19.52
C ASP A 309 28.84 6.03 19.86
N SER A 310 28.65 5.50 21.07
CA SER A 310 29.38 4.32 21.52
C SER A 310 29.10 3.09 20.66
N HIS A 311 27.89 2.99 20.09
CA HIS A 311 27.46 1.90 19.25
C HIS A 311 27.84 2.14 17.78
N ASN A 312 28.69 1.26 17.26
CA ASN A 312 29.16 1.28 15.87
C ASN A 312 28.04 1.37 14.80
N ARG A 313 26.88 0.75 15.03
CA ARG A 313 25.75 0.78 14.09
C ARG A 313 25.11 2.18 13.99
N VAL A 314 25.04 2.91 15.10
CA VAL A 314 24.54 4.30 15.11
C VAL A 314 25.51 5.18 14.32
N ARG A 315 26.81 5.09 14.62
CA ARG A 315 27.85 5.80 13.85
C ARG A 315 27.78 5.47 12.37
N GLN A 316 27.63 4.19 12.02
CA GLN A 316 27.51 3.74 10.65
C GLN A 316 26.33 4.40 9.92
N MET A 317 25.14 4.46 10.54
CA MET A 317 23.97 5.09 9.92
C MET A 317 24.08 6.62 9.87
N ALA A 318 24.71 7.24 10.85
CA ALA A 318 24.98 8.67 10.82
C ALA A 318 25.87 9.05 9.63
N VAL A 319 26.95 8.29 9.40
CA VAL A 319 27.84 8.46 8.24
C VAL A 319 27.10 8.20 6.93
N TRP A 320 26.29 7.15 6.86
CA TRP A 320 25.46 6.89 5.68
C TRP A 320 24.51 8.05 5.39
N ALA A 321 23.85 8.59 6.42
CA ALA A 321 22.92 9.69 6.30
C ALA A 321 23.61 10.96 5.78
N LEU A 322 24.81 11.29 6.29
CA LEU A 322 25.60 12.41 5.77
C LEU A 322 25.89 12.28 4.27
N GLY A 323 26.25 11.07 3.81
CA GLY A 323 26.45 10.78 2.39
C GLY A 323 25.19 10.95 1.54
N GLU A 324 24.02 10.54 2.05
CA GLU A 324 22.74 10.72 1.34
C GLU A 324 22.28 12.18 1.27
N ILE A 325 22.55 12.96 2.31
CA ILE A 325 22.27 14.41 2.35
C ILE A 325 23.20 15.15 1.39
N GLY A 326 24.47 14.75 1.34
CA GLY A 326 25.48 15.25 0.41
C GLY A 326 25.74 16.75 0.59
N ASP A 327 25.95 17.18 1.84
CA ASP A 327 26.25 18.56 2.21
C ASP A 327 27.76 18.73 2.48
N LEU A 328 28.38 19.77 1.95
CA LEU A 328 29.81 20.05 2.14
C LEU A 328 30.20 20.25 3.61
N ARG A 329 29.27 20.67 4.46
CA ARG A 329 29.54 20.79 5.91
C ARG A 329 29.86 19.44 6.57
N ALA A 330 29.58 18.32 5.90
CA ALA A 330 29.88 16.98 6.40
C ALA A 330 31.34 16.53 6.19
N VAL A 331 32.17 17.29 5.46
CA VAL A 331 33.53 16.89 5.06
C VAL A 331 34.38 16.45 6.26
N ASP A 332 34.54 17.30 7.27
CA ASP A 332 35.36 16.99 8.46
C ASP A 332 34.84 15.74 9.20
N SER A 333 33.51 15.61 9.28
CA SER A 333 32.85 14.46 9.90
C SER A 333 33.09 13.15 9.14
N LEU A 334 33.11 13.21 7.80
CA LEU A 334 33.43 12.05 6.97
C LEU A 334 34.91 11.68 7.06
N ILE A 335 35.80 12.67 7.11
CA ILE A 335 37.24 12.47 7.33
C ILE A 335 37.50 11.74 8.65
N ASP A 336 36.86 12.17 9.74
CA ASP A 336 36.95 11.50 11.03
C ASP A 336 36.42 10.05 10.95
N ALA A 337 35.29 9.83 10.25
CA ALA A 337 34.70 8.51 10.10
C ALA A 337 35.55 7.53 9.24
N LEU A 338 36.37 8.03 8.31
CA LEU A 338 37.36 7.23 7.57
C LEU A 338 38.41 6.61 8.51
N ARG A 339 38.59 7.18 9.70
CA ARG A 339 39.53 6.74 10.74
C ARG A 339 38.85 5.96 11.86
N ASP A 340 37.56 5.64 11.73
CA ASP A 340 36.82 4.92 12.76
C ASP A 340 37.45 3.54 13.07
N SER A 341 37.35 3.13 14.33
CA SER A 341 37.83 1.82 14.80
C SER A 341 37.07 0.65 14.17
N ASP A 342 35.81 0.85 13.80
CA ASP A 342 34.97 -0.16 13.17
C ASP A 342 35.11 -0.13 11.64
N TYR A 343 35.43 -1.28 11.03
CA TYR A 343 35.64 -1.37 9.59
C TYR A 343 34.38 -1.05 8.76
N ARG A 344 33.17 -1.31 9.28
CA ARG A 344 31.91 -1.06 8.56
C ARG A 344 31.61 0.42 8.51
N VAL A 345 31.94 1.15 9.58
CA VAL A 345 31.85 2.62 9.60
C VAL A 345 32.78 3.20 8.54
N LYS A 346 34.04 2.75 8.49
CA LYS A 346 35.00 3.17 7.45
C LYS A 346 34.53 2.87 6.02
N GLN A 347 33.96 1.69 5.78
CA GLN A 347 33.43 1.34 4.46
C GLN A 347 32.30 2.28 4.03
N VAL A 348 31.38 2.59 4.94
CA VAL A 348 30.29 3.53 4.67
C VAL A 348 30.82 4.95 4.51
N ALA A 349 31.85 5.34 5.26
CA ALA A 349 32.51 6.64 5.11
C ALA A 349 33.14 6.81 3.72
N ASN A 350 33.82 5.79 3.19
CA ASN A 350 34.34 5.82 1.82
C ASN A 350 33.21 6.00 0.80
N GLN A 351 32.10 5.24 0.92
CA GLN A 351 30.96 5.39 0.02
C GLN A 351 30.29 6.76 0.11
N ALA A 352 30.19 7.32 1.31
CA ALA A 352 29.64 8.65 1.53
C ALA A 352 30.56 9.74 0.95
N TRP A 353 31.87 9.58 1.10
CA TRP A 353 32.89 10.44 0.51
C TRP A 353 32.83 10.42 -1.02
N ASP A 354 32.81 9.24 -1.64
CA ASP A 354 32.71 9.09 -3.10
C ASP A 354 31.48 9.81 -3.66
N LYS A 355 30.33 9.71 -2.97
CA LYS A 355 29.10 10.43 -3.33
C LYS A 355 29.27 11.94 -3.24
N LEU A 356 29.97 12.42 -2.22
CA LEU A 356 30.20 13.85 -2.01
C LEU A 356 31.19 14.41 -3.05
N VAL A 357 32.30 13.70 -3.34
CA VAL A 357 33.26 14.03 -4.39
C VAL A 357 32.61 14.03 -5.77
N ALA A 358 31.75 13.03 -6.07
CA ALA A 358 31.01 13.01 -7.33
C ALA A 358 30.12 14.25 -7.54
N LYS A 359 29.71 14.90 -6.45
CA LYS A 359 28.93 16.14 -6.45
C LYS A 359 29.79 17.40 -6.37
N PHE A 360 30.93 17.32 -5.70
CA PHE A 360 31.88 18.41 -5.42
C PHE A 360 33.31 17.91 -5.62
N PRO A 361 33.80 17.81 -6.87
CA PRO A 361 35.11 17.24 -7.16
C PRO A 361 36.29 17.97 -6.49
N GLU A 362 36.11 19.24 -6.12
CA GLU A 362 37.11 20.07 -5.47
C GLU A 362 37.56 19.57 -4.09
N ILE A 363 36.77 18.73 -3.42
CA ILE A 363 37.11 18.23 -2.07
C ILE A 363 38.01 16.99 -2.10
N ASP A 364 38.26 16.39 -3.27
CA ASP A 364 39.06 15.15 -3.39
C ASP A 364 40.52 15.33 -2.91
N GLU A 365 41.02 16.57 -2.95
CA GLU A 365 42.35 16.93 -2.45
C GLU A 365 42.44 16.97 -0.91
N GLU A 366 41.31 16.91 -0.20
CA GLU A 366 41.25 17.07 1.26
C GLU A 366 41.37 15.75 2.04
N ILE A 367 41.53 14.57 1.39
CA ILE A 367 41.65 13.28 2.07
C ILE A 367 42.98 13.21 2.86
N PRO A 368 42.95 13.13 4.21
CA PRO A 368 44.17 13.00 4.97
C PRO A 368 44.49 11.51 5.17
N PHE A 369 45.36 10.99 4.29
CA PHE A 369 45.88 9.62 4.26
C PHE A 369 46.18 9.00 5.65
#